data_AF-A0A9P9TBI7-F1
#
_entry.id   AF-A0A9P9TBI7-F1
#
_cell.length_a   1.000
_cell.length_b   1.000
_cell.length_c   1.000
_cell.angle_alpha   90.00
_cell.angle_beta   90.00
_cell.angle_gamma   90.00
#
_symmetry.space_group_name_H-M   'P 1'
#
loop_
_entity.id
_entity.type
_entity.pdbx_description
1 polymer ?
#
loop_
_entity_poly.entity_id
_entity_poly.type
_entity_poly.pdbx_seq_one_letter_code
_entity_poly.pdbx_strand_id
1 'polypeptide(L)'
;MASSKMVFLPTLSVASLVLASNIKSASASPNPSLSDIFNPSPNVTGGAVGEIQCYALPYGAVGIISHLLTYWTIAWMAVGKIPLWPWHPMKTYKFDAFLACLALCTCIPIASITMHRCRLSWHFLLICIWKLVTSVSLACITLHRCLITRREAQEAHDHEAQVPLRSQHGQMYGQGRNPSWFIQPVAQPQHKDITPLWWLILYLAGTIVGMVGLCSLLYTTFRKDQTIRNLTYGFGTAMGIIPILVAIYWYTQHLNLPNGGHRVCMSAFWHALGGSILAFIAVFGFFSSLYSDLVLGAIANNLFGLPSQDFAPLYWAWFIAKRLPMLSL
;
A
#
# COMPACT_ATOMS: atom_id res chain seq x y z
N MET A 1 11.13 10.84 29.65
CA MET A 1 11.33 9.43 29.22
C MET A 1 10.25 8.42 29.71
N ALA A 2 9.17 8.84 30.39
CA ALA A 2 8.15 7.91 30.92
C ALA A 2 6.98 7.54 29.95
N SER A 3 6.91 8.15 28.76
CA SER A 3 5.72 8.04 27.88
C SER A 3 5.70 6.78 26.98
N SER A 4 6.82 6.08 26.79
CA SER A 4 6.87 4.92 25.87
C SER A 4 6.27 3.63 26.43
N LYS A 5 6.10 3.51 27.77
CA LYS A 5 5.59 2.27 28.39
C LYS A 5 4.07 2.11 28.29
N MET A 6 3.33 3.19 28.07
CA MET A 6 1.86 3.15 28.10
C MET A 6 1.23 2.67 26.79
N VAL A 7 1.97 2.73 25.67
CA VAL A 7 1.46 2.38 24.34
C VAL A 7 1.53 0.87 24.04
N PHE A 8 2.46 0.14 24.67
CA PHE A 8 2.68 -1.28 24.41
C PHE A 8 1.63 -2.22 25.01
N LEU A 9 1.05 -1.85 26.15
CA LEU A 9 0.09 -2.70 26.87
C LEU A 9 -1.23 -2.95 26.11
N PRO A 10 -1.91 -1.93 25.54
CA PRO A 10 -3.17 -2.15 24.83
C PRO A 10 -2.98 -2.89 23.51
N THR A 11 -1.87 -2.67 22.78
CA THR A 11 -1.59 -3.41 21.53
C THR A 11 -1.35 -4.88 21.78
N LEU A 12 -0.63 -5.22 22.85
CA LEU A 12 -0.42 -6.60 23.27
C LEU A 12 -1.72 -7.26 23.72
N SER A 13 -2.59 -6.55 24.43
CA SER A 13 -3.89 -7.07 24.85
C SER A 13 -4.81 -7.34 23.66
N VAL A 14 -4.92 -6.41 22.70
CA VAL A 14 -5.74 -6.61 21.49
C VAL A 14 -5.16 -7.70 20.61
N ALA A 15 -3.85 -7.73 20.39
CA ALA A 15 -3.20 -8.81 19.64
C ALA A 15 -3.42 -10.16 20.33
N SER A 16 -3.27 -10.23 21.66
CA SER A 16 -3.50 -11.46 22.43
C SER A 16 -4.96 -11.88 22.41
N LEU A 17 -5.91 -10.94 22.45
CA LEU A 17 -7.35 -11.22 22.35
C LEU A 17 -7.71 -11.73 20.95
N VAL A 18 -7.14 -11.13 19.90
CA VAL A 18 -7.30 -11.59 18.51
C VAL A 18 -6.67 -12.98 18.35
N LEU A 19 -5.45 -13.20 18.85
CA LEU A 19 -4.83 -14.53 18.84
C LEU A 19 -5.67 -15.55 19.63
N ALA A 20 -6.10 -15.23 20.85
CA ALA A 20 -6.85 -16.14 21.71
C ALA A 20 -8.24 -16.48 21.16
N SER A 21 -8.95 -15.50 20.58
CA SER A 21 -10.24 -15.73 19.92
C SER A 21 -10.10 -16.57 18.65
N ASN A 22 -8.99 -16.43 17.93
CA ASN A 22 -8.76 -17.17 16.69
C ASN A 22 -8.13 -18.56 16.89
N ILE A 23 -7.48 -18.85 18.02
CA ILE A 23 -7.00 -20.22 18.34
C ILE A 23 -8.16 -21.22 18.33
N LYS A 24 -9.35 -20.82 18.80
CA LYS A 24 -10.54 -21.69 18.76
C LYS A 24 -11.12 -21.88 17.36
N SER A 25 -11.02 -20.88 16.49
CA SER A 25 -11.47 -20.97 15.08
C SER A 25 -10.43 -21.60 14.14
N ALA A 26 -9.20 -21.77 14.60
CA ALA A 26 -8.12 -22.45 13.90
C ALA A 26 -8.09 -23.96 14.15
N SER A 27 -9.12 -24.54 14.79
CA SER A 27 -9.36 -25.99 14.76
C SER A 27 -9.77 -26.40 13.35
N ALA A 28 -8.80 -26.34 12.43
CA ALA A 28 -8.86 -27.07 11.19
C ALA A 28 -9.05 -28.55 11.54
N SER A 29 -9.77 -29.25 10.67
CA SER A 29 -9.75 -30.72 10.58
C SER A 29 -8.35 -31.27 10.91
N PRO A 30 -8.26 -32.42 11.62
CA PRO A 30 -7.03 -32.99 12.13
C PRO A 30 -5.85 -32.82 11.18
N ASN A 31 -4.70 -32.47 11.77
CA ASN A 31 -3.44 -32.21 11.06
C ASN A 31 -3.27 -33.21 9.90
N PRO A 32 -3.06 -32.73 8.66
CA PRO A 32 -2.84 -33.59 7.52
C PRO A 32 -1.66 -34.50 7.86
N SER A 33 -1.82 -35.78 7.55
CA SER A 33 -0.78 -36.77 7.77
C SER A 33 0.49 -36.34 7.03
N LEU A 34 1.68 -36.74 7.49
CA LEU A 34 2.93 -36.48 6.74
C LEU A 34 2.84 -36.97 5.29
N SER A 35 2.05 -38.02 5.02
CA SER A 35 1.74 -38.49 3.68
C SER A 35 0.97 -37.49 2.82
N ASP A 36 0.10 -36.64 3.39
CA ASP A 36 -0.61 -35.59 2.63
C ASP A 36 0.31 -34.43 2.23
N ILE A 37 1.43 -34.24 2.94
CA ILE A 37 2.46 -33.23 2.59
C ILE A 37 3.29 -33.71 1.40
N PHE A 38 3.65 -35.00 1.37
CA PHE A 38 4.49 -35.57 0.30
C PHE A 38 3.69 -36.10 -0.90
N ASN A 39 2.43 -36.48 -0.67
CA ASN A 39 1.52 -37.00 -1.67
C ASN A 39 0.17 -36.28 -1.50
N PRO A 40 0.05 -35.03 -1.98
CA PRO A 40 -1.20 -34.30 -1.88
C PRO A 40 -2.29 -35.12 -2.58
N SER A 41 -3.25 -35.60 -1.80
CA SER A 41 -4.40 -36.31 -2.35
C SER A 41 -5.10 -35.36 -3.35
N PRO A 42 -5.45 -35.84 -4.56
CA PRO A 42 -6.09 -35.01 -5.57
C PRO A 42 -7.33 -34.35 -4.96
N ASN A 43 -7.33 -33.02 -5.00
CA ASN A 43 -8.18 -32.18 -4.19
C ASN A 43 -9.66 -32.52 -4.42
N VAL A 44 -10.29 -33.20 -3.46
CA VAL A 44 -11.71 -33.61 -3.51
C VAL A 44 -12.65 -32.38 -3.36
N THR A 45 -12.09 -31.19 -3.15
CA THR A 45 -12.81 -29.94 -2.82
C THR A 45 -13.52 -29.26 -3.98
N GLY A 46 -13.71 -29.91 -5.14
CA GLY A 46 -14.53 -29.33 -6.23
C GLY A 46 -13.85 -28.19 -7.01
N GLY A 47 -12.51 -28.11 -6.98
CA GLY A 47 -11.71 -27.15 -7.74
C GLY A 47 -11.54 -25.78 -7.07
N ALA A 48 -11.17 -24.76 -7.86
CA ALA A 48 -10.81 -23.43 -7.35
C ALA A 48 -11.91 -22.76 -6.49
N VAL A 49 -13.18 -23.08 -6.75
CA VAL A 49 -14.35 -22.55 -6.01
C VAL A 49 -14.43 -23.12 -4.59
N GLY A 50 -14.03 -24.38 -4.36
CA GLY A 50 -13.96 -24.92 -3.00
C GLY A 50 -12.70 -24.47 -2.28
N GLU A 51 -11.58 -24.38 -3.00
CA GLU A 51 -10.31 -23.94 -2.42
C GLU A 51 -10.35 -22.48 -1.91
N ILE A 52 -11.07 -21.58 -2.60
CA ILE A 52 -11.15 -20.16 -2.19
C ILE A 52 -11.83 -19.96 -0.83
N GLN A 53 -12.55 -20.96 -0.31
CA GLN A 53 -13.18 -20.89 1.02
C GLN A 53 -12.16 -20.79 2.16
N CYS A 54 -10.90 -21.19 1.95
CA CYS A 54 -9.83 -20.99 2.93
C CYS A 54 -9.40 -19.51 3.04
N TYR A 55 -9.71 -18.70 2.01
CA TYR A 55 -9.15 -17.37 1.81
C TYR A 55 -9.97 -16.31 2.54
N ALA A 56 -9.43 -15.78 3.64
CA ALA A 56 -10.13 -14.84 4.53
C ALA A 56 -9.85 -13.36 4.25
N LEU A 57 -9.04 -13.02 3.24
CA LEU A 57 -8.68 -11.62 2.93
C LEU A 57 -9.68 -10.98 1.95
N PRO A 58 -9.90 -9.65 2.01
CA PRO A 58 -10.76 -8.94 1.08
C PRO A 58 -10.42 -9.16 -0.39
N TYR A 59 -11.42 -9.50 -1.20
CA TYR A 59 -11.37 -9.64 -2.66
C TYR A 59 -12.64 -9.05 -3.28
N GLY A 60 -12.83 -9.13 -4.60
CA GLY A 60 -13.98 -8.57 -5.30
C GLY A 60 -14.05 -7.04 -5.18
N ALA A 61 -15.26 -6.48 -5.18
CA ALA A 61 -15.50 -5.04 -5.05
C ALA A 61 -14.94 -4.47 -3.74
N VAL A 62 -15.11 -5.17 -2.62
CA VAL A 62 -14.56 -4.73 -1.32
C VAL A 62 -13.02 -4.75 -1.35
N GLY A 63 -12.41 -5.74 -2.01
CA GLY A 63 -10.97 -5.79 -2.26
C GLY A 63 -10.47 -4.58 -3.07
N ILE A 64 -11.16 -4.26 -4.17
CA ILE A 64 -10.86 -3.10 -5.02
C ILE A 64 -10.90 -1.80 -4.21
N ILE A 65 -11.99 -1.54 -3.49
CA ILE A 65 -12.13 -0.36 -2.62
C ILE A 65 -10.97 -0.34 -1.62
N SER A 66 -10.64 -1.50 -1.05
CA SER A 66 -9.51 -1.65 -0.16
C SER A 66 -8.17 -1.23 -0.78
N HIS A 67 -7.88 -1.63 -2.02
CA HIS A 67 -6.65 -1.25 -2.70
C HIS A 67 -6.64 0.22 -3.10
N LEU A 68 -7.75 0.77 -3.60
CA LEU A 68 -7.87 2.19 -3.92
C LEU A 68 -7.60 3.08 -2.69
N LEU A 69 -8.18 2.73 -1.54
CA LEU A 69 -7.91 3.43 -0.28
C LEU A 69 -6.44 3.27 0.17
N THR A 70 -5.84 2.12 -0.07
CA THR A 70 -4.41 1.89 0.21
C THR A 70 -3.55 2.83 -0.63
N TYR A 71 -3.79 2.92 -1.94
CA TYR A 71 -3.06 3.80 -2.83
C TYR A 71 -3.25 5.28 -2.49
N TRP A 72 -4.48 5.67 -2.16
CA TRP A 72 -4.78 7.00 -1.64
C TRP A 72 -3.95 7.32 -0.40
N THR A 73 -3.91 6.40 0.57
CA THR A 73 -3.10 6.55 1.79
C THR A 73 -1.63 6.74 1.46
N ILE A 74 -1.07 5.90 0.59
CA ILE A 74 0.34 5.99 0.17
C ILE A 74 0.62 7.36 -0.47
N ALA A 75 -0.24 7.81 -1.39
CA ALA A 75 -0.05 9.07 -2.09
C ALA A 75 0.03 10.28 -1.15
N TRP A 76 -0.87 10.37 -0.18
CA TRP A 76 -0.90 11.51 0.77
C TRP A 76 0.19 11.41 1.83
N MET A 77 0.42 10.22 2.39
CA MET A 77 1.48 10.00 3.38
C MET A 77 2.87 10.26 2.78
N ALA A 78 3.11 9.90 1.51
CA ALA A 78 4.36 10.20 0.82
C ALA A 78 4.60 11.71 0.67
N VAL A 79 3.54 12.52 0.54
CA VAL A 79 3.62 13.98 0.47
C VAL A 79 3.66 14.62 1.87
N GLY A 80 3.52 13.84 2.95
CA GLY A 80 3.50 14.35 4.32
C GLY A 80 2.19 15.04 4.71
N LYS A 81 1.08 14.66 4.05
CA LYS A 81 -0.25 15.16 4.34
C LYS A 81 -1.14 14.05 4.89
N ILE A 82 -2.11 14.46 5.69
CA ILE A 82 -3.14 13.56 6.22
C ILE A 82 -3.98 13.02 5.04
N PRO A 83 -4.20 11.69 4.96
CA PRO A 83 -4.99 11.08 3.88
C PRO A 83 -6.47 11.47 3.92
N LEU A 84 -7.01 11.75 5.10
CA LEU A 84 -8.39 12.21 5.25
C LEU A 84 -8.50 13.68 4.89
N TRP A 85 -9.61 14.03 4.22
CA TRP A 85 -9.96 15.42 3.96
C TRP A 85 -10.45 16.08 5.27
N PRO A 86 -10.04 17.31 5.61
CA PRO A 86 -9.16 18.24 4.87
C PRO A 86 -7.65 17.92 4.94
N TRP A 87 -6.94 18.12 3.82
CA TRP A 87 -5.51 17.75 3.67
C TRP A 87 -4.54 18.68 4.42
N HIS A 88 -4.42 18.48 5.72
CA HIS A 88 -3.46 19.19 6.55
C HIS A 88 -2.07 18.50 6.58
N PRO A 89 -0.99 19.25 6.84
CA PRO A 89 0.30 18.66 7.13
C PRO A 89 0.23 17.85 8.44
N MET A 90 0.88 16.69 8.46
CA MET A 90 0.94 15.83 9.64
C MET A 90 1.67 16.53 10.79
N LYS A 91 1.07 16.56 11.99
CA LYS A 91 1.69 17.19 13.17
C LYS A 91 2.15 16.18 14.20
N THR A 92 1.52 15.01 14.27
CA THR A 92 1.65 14.10 15.43
C THR A 92 2.31 12.77 15.10
N TYR A 93 3.63 12.79 14.90
CA TYR A 93 4.40 11.59 14.54
C TYR A 93 4.28 10.41 15.52
N LYS A 94 3.97 10.65 16.80
CA LYS A 94 3.82 9.58 17.82
C LYS A 94 2.54 8.77 17.62
N PHE A 95 1.44 9.46 17.33
CA PHE A 95 0.14 8.83 17.12
C PHE A 95 0.13 8.06 15.79
N ASP A 96 0.68 8.65 14.75
CA ASP A 96 0.83 8.01 13.44
C ASP A 96 1.68 6.74 13.50
N ALA A 97 2.81 6.81 14.23
CA ALA A 97 3.65 5.64 14.45
C ALA A 97 2.92 4.54 15.22
N PHE A 98 2.10 4.89 16.21
CA PHE A 98 1.26 3.94 16.92
C PHE A 98 0.24 3.26 16.00
N LEU A 99 -0.46 4.02 15.17
CA LEU A 99 -1.43 3.48 14.21
C LEU A 99 -0.77 2.51 13.21
N ALA A 100 0.44 2.84 12.73
CA ALA A 100 1.20 1.96 11.84
C ALA A 100 1.63 0.66 12.53
N CYS A 101 2.11 0.73 13.77
CA CYS A 101 2.45 -0.46 14.56
C CYS A 101 1.22 -1.33 14.83
N LEU A 102 0.08 -0.72 15.20
CA LEU A 102 -1.17 -1.44 15.42
C LEU A 102 -1.64 -2.13 14.13
N ALA A 103 -1.55 -1.46 12.98
CA ALA A 103 -1.86 -2.05 11.68
C ALA A 103 -0.99 -3.30 11.39
N LEU A 104 0.33 -3.22 11.64
CA LEU A 104 1.24 -4.37 11.48
C LEU A 104 0.89 -5.52 12.42
N CYS A 105 0.71 -5.21 13.70
CA CYS A 105 0.40 -6.18 14.75
C CYS A 105 -0.90 -6.93 14.49
N THR A 106 -1.86 -6.33 13.79
CA THR A 106 -3.13 -6.99 13.42
C THR A 106 -3.06 -7.66 12.05
N CYS A 107 -2.45 -7.02 11.05
CA CYS A 107 -2.36 -7.60 9.71
C CYS A 107 -1.50 -8.87 9.71
N ILE A 108 -0.29 -8.84 10.27
CA ILE A 108 0.63 -10.00 10.20
C ILE A 108 -0.03 -11.29 10.72
N PRO A 109 -0.65 -11.35 11.92
CA PRO A 109 -1.29 -12.56 12.41
C PRO A 109 -2.46 -13.03 11.53
N ILE A 110 -3.32 -12.11 11.06
CA ILE A 110 -4.46 -12.47 10.22
C ILE A 110 -4.00 -13.05 8.86
N ALA A 111 -2.98 -12.46 8.24
CA ALA A 111 -2.35 -13.02 7.05
C ALA A 111 -1.76 -14.40 7.34
N SER A 112 -1.01 -14.57 8.44
CA SER A 112 -0.41 -15.84 8.83
C SER A 112 -1.46 -16.94 9.04
N ILE A 113 -2.57 -16.62 9.71
CA ILE A 113 -3.72 -17.55 9.86
C ILE A 113 -4.26 -17.93 8.49
N THR A 114 -4.46 -16.95 7.60
CA THR A 114 -4.97 -17.22 6.25
C THR A 114 -4.01 -18.10 5.43
N MET A 115 -2.70 -17.81 5.48
CA MET A 115 -1.67 -18.63 4.82
C MET A 115 -1.65 -20.05 5.35
N HIS A 116 -1.75 -20.23 6.68
CA HIS A 116 -1.79 -21.55 7.29
C HIS A 116 -2.99 -22.37 6.80
N ARG A 117 -4.15 -21.72 6.67
CA ARG A 117 -5.38 -22.36 6.19
C ARG A 117 -5.35 -22.67 4.70
N CYS A 118 -4.76 -21.80 3.89
CA CYS A 118 -4.60 -21.98 2.45
C CYS A 118 -3.30 -22.72 2.06
N ARG A 119 -2.64 -23.41 3.00
CA ARG A 119 -1.34 -24.07 2.73
C ARG A 119 -1.36 -25.12 1.63
N LEU A 120 -2.53 -25.72 1.36
CA LEU A 120 -2.70 -26.74 0.31
C LEU A 120 -2.86 -26.12 -1.09
N SER A 121 -3.11 -24.80 -1.18
CA SER A 121 -3.33 -24.11 -2.44
C SER A 121 -2.28 -22.99 -2.62
N TRP A 122 -1.14 -23.35 -3.19
CA TRP A 122 0.01 -22.44 -3.29
C TRP A 122 -0.32 -21.10 -4.00
N HIS A 123 -1.24 -21.11 -4.97
CA HIS A 123 -1.70 -19.90 -5.66
C HIS A 123 -2.27 -18.87 -4.67
N PHE A 124 -3.16 -19.31 -3.77
CA PHE A 124 -3.75 -18.44 -2.75
C PHE A 124 -2.72 -18.02 -1.70
N LEU A 125 -1.77 -18.91 -1.37
CA LEU A 125 -0.66 -18.59 -0.47
C LEU A 125 0.20 -17.45 -1.03
N LEU A 126 0.56 -17.46 -2.31
CA LEU A 126 1.32 -16.36 -2.93
C LEU A 126 0.53 -15.05 -2.97
N ILE A 127 -0.77 -15.11 -3.25
CA ILE A 127 -1.61 -13.91 -3.23
C ILE A 127 -1.74 -13.37 -1.79
N CYS A 128 -1.82 -14.25 -0.77
CA CYS A 128 -1.75 -13.84 0.64
C CYS A 128 -0.41 -13.16 0.97
N ILE A 129 0.71 -13.71 0.51
CA ILE A 129 2.04 -13.11 0.73
C ILE A 129 2.07 -11.72 0.12
N TRP A 130 1.58 -11.56 -1.10
CA TRP A 130 1.49 -10.25 -1.74
C TRP A 130 0.66 -9.25 -0.94
N LYS A 131 -0.53 -9.64 -0.47
CA LYS A 131 -1.38 -8.74 0.35
C LYS A 131 -0.72 -8.39 1.67
N LEU A 132 0.00 -9.33 2.30
CA LEU A 132 0.81 -9.07 3.49
C LEU A 132 1.92 -8.08 3.21
N VAL A 133 2.72 -8.31 2.17
CA VAL A 133 3.82 -7.42 1.76
C VAL A 133 3.31 -6.01 1.44
N THR A 134 2.12 -5.90 0.84
CA THR A 134 1.45 -4.61 0.61
C THR A 134 1.14 -3.88 1.91
N SER A 135 0.55 -4.57 2.89
CA SER A 135 0.25 -3.99 4.21
C SER A 135 1.52 -3.60 4.98
N VAL A 136 2.57 -4.43 4.91
CA VAL A 136 3.88 -4.13 5.52
C VAL A 136 4.52 -2.90 4.87
N SER A 137 4.51 -2.83 3.53
CA SER A 137 5.06 -1.70 2.79
C SER A 137 4.37 -0.38 3.19
N LEU A 138 3.03 -0.39 3.29
CA LEU A 138 2.26 0.78 3.76
C LEU A 138 2.71 1.21 5.17
N ALA A 139 2.81 0.28 6.12
CA ALA A 139 3.23 0.61 7.47
C ALA A 139 4.67 1.14 7.53
N CYS A 140 5.58 0.58 6.73
CA CYS A 140 6.95 1.07 6.61
C CYS A 140 7.00 2.49 6.02
N ILE A 141 6.19 2.81 5.01
CA ILE A 141 6.05 4.17 4.47
C ILE A 141 5.58 5.14 5.56
N THR A 142 4.53 4.76 6.30
CA THR A 142 3.99 5.58 7.40
C THR A 142 5.04 5.80 8.50
N LEU A 143 5.70 4.74 8.97
CA LEU A 143 6.75 4.84 10.00
C LEU A 143 7.92 5.70 9.53
N HIS A 144 8.36 5.54 8.28
CA HIS A 144 9.43 6.35 7.71
C HIS A 144 9.02 7.84 7.67
N ARG A 145 7.80 8.16 7.23
CA ARG A 145 7.30 9.55 7.26
C ARG A 145 7.19 10.11 8.68
N CYS A 146 6.82 9.29 9.66
CA CYS A 146 6.82 9.69 11.08
C CYS A 146 8.23 10.07 11.56
N LEU A 147 9.26 9.34 11.15
CA LEU A 147 10.65 9.66 11.50
C LEU A 147 11.11 10.97 10.88
N ILE A 148 10.75 11.24 9.62
CA ILE A 148 11.04 12.52 8.96
C ILE A 148 10.35 13.67 9.69
N THR A 149 9.04 13.53 9.94
CA THR A 149 8.24 14.55 10.65
C THR A 149 8.79 14.85 12.05
N ARG A 150 9.30 13.82 12.75
CA ARG A 150 9.97 14.00 14.04
C ARG A 150 11.24 14.86 13.93
N ARG A 151 12.06 14.64 12.89
CA ARG A 151 13.30 15.42 12.67
C ARG A 151 12.97 16.87 12.37
N GLU A 152 12.02 17.11 11.47
CA GLU A 152 11.53 18.46 11.14
C GLU A 152 11.04 19.20 12.38
N ALA A 153 10.31 18.53 13.28
CA ALA A 153 9.84 19.12 14.53
C ALA A 153 10.97 19.43 15.53
N GLN A 154 12.03 18.62 15.57
CA GLN A 154 13.20 18.87 16.42
C GLN A 154 14.01 20.06 15.92
N GLU A 155 14.25 20.13 14.60
CA GLU A 155 14.96 21.24 13.97
C GLU A 155 14.23 22.58 14.18
N ALA A 156 12.90 22.58 14.08
CA ALA A 156 12.11 23.78 14.35
C ALA A 156 12.27 24.28 15.80
N HIS A 157 12.28 23.37 16.78
CA HIS A 157 12.47 23.71 18.19
C HIS A 157 13.90 24.22 18.47
N ASP A 158 14.92 23.63 17.85
CA ASP A 158 16.30 24.06 18.01
C ASP A 158 16.55 25.44 17.37
N HIS A 159 15.92 25.72 16.23
CA HIS A 159 15.94 27.05 15.61
C HIS A 159 15.27 28.10 16.48
N GLU A 160 14.12 27.80 17.11
CA GLU A 160 13.45 28.73 18.03
C GLU A 160 14.31 29.01 19.27
N ALA A 161 15.00 27.99 19.81
CA ALA A 161 15.91 28.16 20.93
C ALA A 161 17.18 28.97 20.59
N GLN A 162 17.61 28.95 19.33
CA GLN A 162 18.80 29.66 18.83
C GLN A 162 18.56 31.07 18.33
N VAL A 163 17.33 31.61 18.37
CA VAL A 163 17.11 33.04 18.17
C VAL A 163 17.28 33.70 19.54
N PRO A 164 18.50 34.11 19.95
CA PRO A 164 18.65 34.89 21.17
C PRO A 164 17.79 36.15 21.02
N LEU A 165 17.28 36.64 22.15
CA LEU A 165 16.68 37.96 22.39
C LEU A 165 17.61 39.15 22.02
N ARG A 166 18.38 39.02 20.95
CA ARG A 166 19.29 40.01 20.40
C ARG A 166 18.45 40.99 19.59
N SER A 167 18.14 42.12 20.22
CA SER A 167 17.64 43.37 19.63
C SER A 167 16.14 43.63 19.64
N GLN A 168 15.50 43.58 20.81
CA GLN A 168 14.32 44.44 21.08
C GLN A 168 14.72 45.80 21.69
N HIS A 169 16.01 46.06 21.95
CA HIS A 169 16.48 47.23 22.70
C HIS A 169 17.03 48.39 21.85
N GLY A 170 16.80 48.40 20.52
CA GLY A 170 17.43 49.38 19.61
C GLY A 170 16.53 50.15 18.64
N GLN A 171 15.22 49.88 18.55
CA GLN A 171 14.32 50.60 17.62
C GLN A 171 13.31 51.47 18.40
N MET A 172 13.81 52.53 19.05
CA MET A 172 12.95 53.54 19.70
C MET A 172 12.92 54.90 18.99
N TYR A 173 13.63 55.10 17.88
CA TYR A 173 13.59 56.37 17.14
C TYR A 173 13.56 56.12 15.63
N GLY A 174 12.43 56.38 14.99
CA GLY A 174 12.29 56.28 13.53
C GLY A 174 10.88 56.00 13.05
N GLN A 175 9.91 56.77 13.51
CA GLN A 175 8.50 56.69 13.16
C GLN A 175 8.26 57.16 11.71
N GLY A 176 8.49 56.27 10.75
CA GLY A 176 8.10 56.42 9.33
C GLY A 176 6.95 55.46 9.01
N ARG A 177 5.74 56.01 9.02
CA ARG A 177 4.43 55.33 8.97
C ARG A 177 4.20 54.66 7.61
N ASN A 178 4.56 53.37 7.46
CA ASN A 178 4.03 52.50 6.40
C ASN A 178 3.43 51.24 7.02
N PRO A 179 2.10 51.04 6.96
CA PRO A 179 1.45 49.89 7.56
C PRO A 179 1.64 48.69 6.63
N SER A 180 2.76 47.97 6.77
CA SER A 180 3.02 46.69 6.10
C SER A 180 2.61 45.52 7.00
N TRP A 181 1.32 45.38 7.26
CA TRP A 181 0.71 44.27 8.03
C TRP A 181 0.64 42.95 7.22
N PHE A 182 1.38 42.85 6.11
CA PHE A 182 1.36 41.72 5.18
C PHE A 182 2.74 41.19 4.80
N ILE A 183 3.75 41.29 5.66
CA ILE A 183 4.94 40.47 5.48
C ILE A 183 4.61 39.07 6.00
N GLN A 184 3.85 38.31 5.21
CA GLN A 184 3.81 36.86 5.40
C GLN A 184 5.24 36.36 5.21
N PRO A 185 5.80 35.60 6.16
CA PRO A 185 7.11 34.99 5.96
C PRO A 185 7.05 34.22 4.65
N VAL A 186 7.93 34.57 3.71
CA VAL A 186 8.04 33.90 2.42
C VAL A 186 8.36 32.44 2.75
N ALA A 187 7.37 31.56 2.64
CA ALA A 187 7.53 30.15 2.91
C ALA A 187 8.61 29.62 1.97
N GLN A 188 9.77 29.27 2.53
CA GLN A 188 10.83 28.70 1.71
C GLN A 188 10.30 27.40 1.08
N PRO A 189 10.63 27.14 -0.20
CA PRO A 189 10.21 25.94 -0.88
C PRO A 189 10.73 24.71 -0.11
N GLN A 190 9.82 24.02 0.58
CA GLN A 190 10.16 22.79 1.29
C GLN A 190 10.56 21.73 0.26
N HIS A 191 11.82 21.31 0.32
CA HIS A 191 12.30 20.19 -0.47
C HIS A 191 11.52 18.93 -0.08
N LYS A 192 10.75 18.38 -1.02
CA LYS A 192 9.93 17.18 -0.76
C LYS A 192 10.82 15.96 -0.67
N ASP A 193 10.99 15.43 0.53
CA ASP A 193 11.71 14.18 0.74
C ASP A 193 10.88 12.99 0.23
N ILE A 194 11.27 12.44 -0.92
CA ILE A 194 10.65 11.27 -1.55
C ILE A 194 11.20 9.94 -1.03
N THR A 195 12.13 9.95 -0.06
CA THR A 195 12.76 8.73 0.46
C THR A 195 11.75 7.68 0.96
N PRO A 196 10.60 8.02 1.56
CA PRO A 196 9.60 7.02 1.94
C PRO A 196 9.07 6.18 0.77
N LEU A 197 9.07 6.70 -0.46
CA LEU A 197 8.59 5.97 -1.64
C LEU A 197 9.48 4.79 -2.03
N TRP A 198 10.72 4.68 -1.53
CA TRP A 198 11.58 3.52 -1.79
C TRP A 198 10.99 2.19 -1.32
N TRP A 199 10.12 2.22 -0.31
CA TRP A 199 9.36 1.04 0.13
C TRP A 199 8.40 0.49 -0.93
N LEU A 200 8.12 1.24 -2.01
CA LEU A 200 7.37 0.73 -3.15
C LEU A 200 8.11 -0.39 -3.91
N ILE A 201 9.43 -0.52 -3.75
CA ILE A 201 10.17 -1.66 -4.28
C ILE A 201 9.74 -2.96 -3.62
N LEU A 202 9.56 -2.95 -2.29
CA LEU A 202 9.07 -4.10 -1.55
C LEU A 202 7.64 -4.45 -2.00
N TYR A 203 6.79 -3.44 -2.20
CA TYR A 203 5.45 -3.61 -2.78
C TYR A 203 5.49 -4.23 -4.18
N LEU A 204 6.39 -3.77 -5.05
CA LEU A 204 6.55 -4.30 -6.40
C LEU A 204 7.00 -5.76 -6.38
N ALA A 205 7.97 -6.11 -5.53
CA ALA A 205 8.43 -7.49 -5.34
C ALA A 205 7.28 -8.40 -4.89
N GLY A 206 6.49 -7.96 -3.90
CA GLY A 206 5.29 -8.68 -3.47
C GLY A 206 4.26 -8.84 -4.61
N THR A 207 4.08 -7.82 -5.44
CA THR A 207 3.17 -7.85 -6.59
C THR A 207 3.58 -8.89 -7.62
N ILE A 208 4.89 -8.99 -7.94
CA ILE A 208 5.41 -10.02 -8.84
C ILE A 208 5.08 -11.42 -8.30
N VAL A 209 5.35 -11.68 -7.02
CA VAL A 209 5.04 -12.96 -6.37
C VAL A 209 3.54 -13.25 -6.43
N GLY A 210 2.70 -12.28 -6.09
CA GLY A 210 1.24 -12.43 -6.14
C GLY A 210 0.71 -12.73 -7.54
N MET A 211 1.26 -12.05 -8.56
CA MET A 211 0.90 -12.27 -9.95
C MET A 211 1.32 -13.64 -10.47
N VAL A 212 2.45 -14.20 -10.01
CA VAL A 212 2.83 -15.60 -10.32
C VAL A 212 1.78 -16.58 -9.78
N GLY A 213 1.32 -16.38 -8.54
CA GLY A 213 0.22 -17.16 -7.96
C GLY A 213 -1.06 -17.04 -8.76
N LEU A 214 -1.45 -15.80 -9.11
CA LEU A 214 -2.64 -15.51 -9.89
C LEU A 214 -2.57 -16.11 -11.30
N CYS A 215 -1.47 -15.96 -12.03
CA CYS A 215 -1.25 -16.54 -13.36
C CYS A 215 -1.45 -18.05 -13.37
N SER A 216 -0.97 -18.73 -12.33
CA SER A 216 -1.11 -20.18 -12.28
C SER A 216 -2.53 -20.63 -11.94
N LEU A 217 -3.30 -19.83 -11.20
CA LEU A 217 -4.74 -20.05 -11.00
C LEU A 217 -5.56 -19.66 -12.25
N LEU A 218 -5.12 -18.66 -13.02
CA LEU A 218 -5.72 -18.31 -14.30
C LEU A 218 -5.52 -19.41 -15.32
N TYR A 219 -4.34 -20.05 -15.35
CA TYR A 219 -4.06 -21.13 -16.31
C TYR A 219 -5.12 -22.24 -16.29
N THR A 220 -5.66 -22.58 -15.12
CA THR A 220 -6.67 -23.64 -14.96
C THR A 220 -8.10 -23.16 -15.22
N THR A 221 -8.39 -21.87 -15.03
CA THR A 221 -9.74 -21.29 -15.08
C THR A 221 -10.04 -20.52 -16.39
N PHE A 222 -9.02 -19.97 -17.04
CA PHE A 222 -9.12 -19.08 -18.21
C PHE A 222 -9.86 -19.71 -19.40
N ARG A 223 -9.70 -21.01 -19.62
CA ARG A 223 -10.40 -21.72 -20.71
C ARG A 223 -11.89 -21.93 -20.42
N LYS A 224 -12.29 -21.99 -19.15
CA LYS A 224 -13.64 -22.35 -18.74
C LYS A 224 -14.55 -21.14 -18.59
N ASP A 225 -14.03 -20.01 -18.12
CA ASP A 225 -14.84 -18.84 -17.77
C ASP A 225 -14.60 -17.64 -18.69
N GLN A 226 -15.65 -17.17 -19.37
CA GLN A 226 -15.60 -16.00 -20.25
C GLN A 226 -15.35 -14.70 -19.48
N THR A 227 -15.84 -14.58 -18.25
CA THR A 227 -15.68 -13.40 -17.39
C THR A 227 -14.20 -13.19 -17.09
N ILE A 228 -13.51 -14.27 -16.69
CA ILE A 228 -12.06 -14.24 -16.42
C ILE A 228 -11.27 -13.84 -17.67
N ARG A 229 -11.66 -14.35 -18.85
CA ARG A 229 -11.03 -13.94 -20.13
C ARG A 229 -11.18 -12.45 -20.40
N ASN A 230 -12.40 -11.94 -20.31
CA ASN A 230 -12.69 -10.52 -20.54
C ASN A 230 -11.91 -9.63 -19.56
N LEU A 231 -11.86 -10.00 -18.28
CA LEU A 231 -11.06 -9.29 -17.26
C LEU A 231 -9.57 -9.29 -17.61
N THR A 232 -9.04 -10.42 -18.06
CA THR A 232 -7.63 -10.57 -18.44
C THR A 232 -7.29 -9.73 -19.67
N TYR A 233 -8.16 -9.70 -20.67
CA TYR A 233 -7.99 -8.85 -21.84
C TYR A 233 -8.05 -7.36 -21.48
N GLY A 234 -8.99 -6.95 -20.62
CA GLY A 234 -9.07 -5.58 -20.12
C GLY A 234 -7.80 -5.16 -19.38
N PHE A 235 -7.31 -6.01 -18.48
CA PHE A 235 -6.05 -5.78 -17.76
C PHE A 235 -4.85 -5.68 -18.72
N GLY A 236 -4.69 -6.65 -19.62
CA GLY A 236 -3.60 -6.65 -20.61
C GLY A 236 -3.62 -5.44 -21.53
N THR A 237 -4.82 -4.97 -21.91
CA THR A 237 -4.99 -3.77 -22.74
C THR A 237 -4.51 -2.52 -22.01
N ALA A 238 -4.90 -2.33 -20.75
CA ALA A 238 -4.42 -1.19 -19.95
C ALA A 238 -2.89 -1.23 -19.75
N MET A 239 -2.34 -2.42 -19.49
CA MET A 239 -0.90 -2.68 -19.35
C MET A 239 -0.09 -2.35 -20.61
N GLY A 240 -0.66 -2.56 -21.80
CA GLY A 240 0.00 -2.26 -23.07
C GLY A 240 -0.17 -0.81 -23.53
N ILE A 241 -1.40 -0.28 -23.50
CA ILE A 241 -1.73 1.03 -24.08
C ILE A 241 -1.06 2.17 -23.31
N ILE A 242 -1.13 2.18 -21.97
CA ILE A 242 -0.65 3.32 -21.18
C ILE A 242 0.86 3.57 -21.36
N PRO A 243 1.75 2.55 -21.25
CA PRO A 243 3.18 2.74 -21.50
C PRO A 243 3.50 3.19 -22.93
N ILE A 244 2.77 2.68 -23.92
CA ILE A 244 2.90 3.10 -25.33
C ILE A 244 2.57 4.59 -25.48
N LEU A 245 1.46 5.05 -24.90
CA LEU A 245 1.08 6.47 -24.94
C LEU A 245 2.12 7.36 -24.25
N VAL A 246 2.69 6.92 -23.13
CA VAL A 246 3.77 7.64 -22.43
C VAL A 246 5.05 7.69 -23.28
N ALA A 247 5.40 6.59 -23.96
CA ALA A 247 6.53 6.56 -24.88
C ALA A 247 6.35 7.56 -26.04
N ILE A 248 5.16 7.58 -26.65
CA ILE A 248 4.81 8.52 -27.73
C ILE A 248 4.88 9.97 -27.23
N TYR A 249 4.33 10.25 -26.04
CA TYR A 249 4.38 11.58 -25.44
C TYR A 249 5.82 12.06 -25.26
N TRP A 250 6.69 11.27 -24.62
CA TRP A 250 8.08 11.67 -24.41
C TRP A 250 8.86 11.79 -25.72
N TYR A 251 8.61 10.90 -26.69
CA TYR A 251 9.25 10.96 -28.00
C TYR A 251 8.85 12.24 -28.75
N THR A 252 7.55 12.56 -28.82
CA THR A 252 7.04 13.75 -29.51
C THR A 252 7.50 15.06 -28.85
N GLN A 253 7.59 15.12 -27.53
CA GLN A 253 8.14 16.28 -26.81
C GLN A 253 9.58 16.59 -27.23
N HIS A 254 10.41 15.57 -27.46
CA HIS A 254 11.81 15.76 -27.85
C HIS A 254 11.97 16.13 -29.33
N LEU A 255 11.03 15.75 -30.21
CA LEU A 255 11.04 16.16 -31.61
C LEU A 255 10.88 17.68 -31.80
N ASN A 256 10.28 18.36 -30.82
CA ASN A 256 10.07 19.82 -30.87
C ASN A 256 11.30 20.62 -30.42
N LEU A 257 12.42 19.98 -30.05
CA LEU A 257 13.62 20.68 -29.59
C LEU A 257 14.42 21.25 -30.79
N PRO A 258 14.80 22.55 -30.77
CA PRO A 258 15.29 23.29 -31.95
C PRO A 258 16.70 22.91 -32.46
N ASN A 259 17.26 21.75 -32.11
CA ASN A 259 18.59 21.31 -32.57
C ASN A 259 18.59 19.81 -32.91
N GLY A 260 17.78 19.43 -33.90
CA GLY A 260 17.61 18.05 -34.36
C GLY A 260 18.91 17.43 -34.88
N GLY A 261 19.50 16.54 -34.10
CA GLY A 261 20.68 15.76 -34.47
C GLY A 261 20.71 14.43 -33.73
N HIS A 262 21.75 13.62 -33.97
CA HIS A 262 21.87 12.28 -33.37
C HIS A 262 21.76 12.27 -31.84
N ARG A 263 22.32 13.28 -31.16
CA ARG A 263 22.24 13.42 -29.70
C ARG A 263 20.81 13.62 -29.19
N VAL A 264 20.00 14.42 -29.88
CA VAL A 264 18.59 14.63 -29.52
C VAL A 264 17.77 13.37 -29.75
N CYS A 265 18.02 12.65 -30.86
CA CYS A 265 17.36 11.36 -31.12
C CYS A 265 17.67 10.32 -30.04
N MET A 266 18.93 10.18 -29.62
CA MET A 266 19.31 9.28 -28.53
C MET A 266 18.69 9.68 -27.19
N SER A 267 18.67 10.98 -26.87
CA SER A 267 17.99 11.48 -25.67
C SER A 267 16.49 11.20 -25.70
N ALA A 268 15.81 11.45 -26.83
CA ALA A 268 14.40 11.15 -27.03
C ALA A 268 14.10 9.66 -26.80
N PHE A 269 14.94 8.78 -27.34
CA PHE A 269 14.80 7.33 -27.15
C PHE A 269 14.93 6.92 -25.69
N TRP A 270 15.96 7.41 -24.98
CA TRP A 270 16.16 7.09 -23.57
C TRP A 270 15.04 7.63 -22.66
N HIS A 271 14.55 8.85 -22.92
CA HIS A 271 13.42 9.40 -22.16
C HIS A 271 12.10 8.69 -22.48
N ALA A 272 11.86 8.32 -23.74
CA ALA A 272 10.69 7.54 -24.12
C ALA A 272 10.71 6.13 -23.49
N LEU A 273 11.85 5.44 -23.55
CA LEU A 273 12.02 4.12 -22.95
C LEU A 273 11.91 4.19 -21.42
N GLY A 274 12.63 5.12 -20.78
CA GLY A 274 12.59 5.31 -19.33
C GLY A 274 11.20 5.68 -18.83
N GLY A 275 10.52 6.61 -19.50
CA GLY A 275 9.15 6.99 -19.20
C GLY A 275 8.15 5.84 -19.37
N SER A 276 8.30 5.06 -20.46
CA SER A 276 7.48 3.88 -20.71
C SER A 276 7.66 2.79 -19.66
N ILE A 277 8.91 2.47 -19.28
CA ILE A 277 9.20 1.49 -18.23
C ILE A 277 8.61 1.94 -16.90
N LEU A 278 8.78 3.22 -16.53
CA LEU A 278 8.22 3.76 -15.29
C LEU A 278 6.68 3.69 -15.30
N ALA A 279 6.05 4.06 -16.42
CA ALA A 279 4.61 3.94 -16.59
C ALA A 279 4.14 2.48 -16.51
N PHE A 280 4.85 1.55 -17.13
CA PHE A 280 4.57 0.12 -17.04
C PHE A 280 4.63 -0.38 -15.59
N ILE A 281 5.68 -0.01 -14.84
CA ILE A 281 5.79 -0.40 -13.42
C ILE A 281 4.64 0.19 -12.59
N ALA A 282 4.27 1.45 -12.82
CA ALA A 282 3.18 2.10 -12.10
C ALA A 282 1.82 1.44 -12.41
N VAL A 283 1.52 1.21 -13.69
CA VAL A 283 0.29 0.55 -14.14
C VAL A 283 0.26 -0.91 -13.69
N PHE A 284 1.38 -1.63 -13.78
CA PHE A 284 1.52 -2.99 -13.27
C PHE A 284 1.22 -3.04 -11.77
N GLY A 285 1.89 -2.20 -10.99
CA GLY A 285 1.68 -2.13 -9.55
C GLY A 285 0.23 -1.82 -9.18
N PHE A 286 -0.38 -0.82 -9.83
CA PHE A 286 -1.74 -0.36 -9.52
C PHE A 286 -2.82 -1.34 -10.00
N PHE A 287 -2.83 -1.69 -11.29
CA PHE A 287 -3.89 -2.50 -11.88
C PHE A 287 -3.79 -3.98 -11.50
N SER A 288 -2.60 -4.50 -11.17
CA SER A 288 -2.49 -5.91 -10.75
C SER A 288 -3.35 -6.20 -9.53
N SER A 289 -3.37 -5.31 -8.53
CA SER A 289 -4.16 -5.54 -7.32
C SER A 289 -5.67 -5.54 -7.60
N LEU A 290 -6.13 -4.60 -8.43
CA LEU A 290 -7.54 -4.50 -8.84
C LEU A 290 -7.95 -5.73 -9.65
N TYR A 291 -7.09 -6.15 -10.58
CA TYR A 291 -7.29 -7.33 -11.40
C TYR A 291 -7.35 -8.61 -10.54
N SER A 292 -6.42 -8.77 -9.61
CA SER A 292 -6.41 -9.90 -8.67
C SER A 292 -7.70 -9.99 -7.88
N ASP A 293 -8.19 -8.87 -7.33
CA ASP A 293 -9.44 -8.89 -6.57
C ASP A 293 -10.67 -9.20 -7.44
N LEU A 294 -10.72 -8.70 -8.68
CA LEU A 294 -11.79 -9.04 -9.64
C LEU A 294 -11.77 -10.52 -10.03
N VAL A 295 -10.59 -11.07 -10.34
CA VAL A 295 -10.43 -12.50 -10.69
C VAL A 295 -10.82 -13.39 -9.52
N LEU A 296 -10.39 -13.06 -8.30
CA LEU A 296 -10.78 -13.79 -7.09
C LEU A 296 -12.30 -13.72 -6.86
N GLY A 297 -12.91 -12.54 -7.06
CA GLY A 297 -14.37 -12.38 -6.97
C GLY A 297 -15.13 -13.20 -8.01
N ALA A 298 -14.62 -13.27 -9.25
CA ALA A 298 -15.20 -14.09 -10.31
C ALA A 298 -15.09 -15.59 -9.98
N ILE A 299 -13.94 -16.05 -9.48
CA ILE A 299 -13.71 -17.46 -9.09
C ILE A 299 -14.56 -17.86 -7.89
N ALA A 300 -14.75 -16.96 -6.92
CA ALA A 300 -15.66 -17.18 -5.80
C ALA A 300 -17.14 -17.18 -6.21
N ASN A 301 -17.46 -16.83 -7.46
CA ASN A 301 -18.81 -16.48 -7.91
C ASN A 301 -19.48 -15.43 -6.98
N ASN A 302 -18.67 -14.49 -6.49
CA ASN A 302 -19.04 -13.46 -5.53
C ASN A 302 -18.24 -12.19 -5.85
N LEU A 303 -18.69 -11.46 -6.87
CA LEU A 303 -18.03 -10.25 -7.36
C LEU A 303 -18.00 -9.13 -6.31
N PHE A 304 -18.96 -9.10 -5.38
CA PHE A 304 -18.94 -8.12 -4.29
C PHE A 304 -17.80 -8.41 -3.30
N GLY A 305 -17.51 -9.70 -3.09
CA GLY A 305 -16.46 -10.16 -2.20
C GLY A 305 -16.86 -10.16 -0.72
N LEU A 306 -18.13 -10.38 -0.41
CA LEU A 306 -18.59 -10.55 0.97
C LEU A 306 -18.02 -11.85 1.57
N PRO A 307 -17.50 -11.84 2.81
CA PRO A 307 -17.01 -13.05 3.45
C PRO A 307 -18.15 -14.03 3.75
N SER A 308 -17.82 -15.33 3.81
CA SER A 308 -18.69 -16.31 4.46
C SER A 308 -18.78 -16.02 5.97
N GLN A 309 -19.87 -16.44 6.61
CA GLN A 309 -20.16 -16.13 8.02
C GLN A 309 -19.01 -16.50 8.96
N ASP A 310 -18.34 -17.63 8.72
CA ASP A 310 -17.27 -18.14 9.57
C ASP A 310 -16.00 -17.27 9.59
N PHE A 311 -15.76 -16.48 8.54
CA PHE A 311 -14.53 -15.69 8.37
C PHE A 311 -14.76 -14.18 8.34
N ALA A 312 -16.01 -13.75 8.50
CA ALA A 312 -16.36 -12.35 8.55
C ALA A 312 -15.54 -11.56 9.60
N PRO A 313 -15.29 -12.06 10.83
CA PRO A 313 -14.48 -11.31 11.81
C PRO A 313 -13.04 -11.06 11.35
N LEU A 314 -12.36 -12.09 10.82
CA LEU A 314 -10.98 -11.99 10.32
C LEU A 314 -10.90 -11.06 9.12
N TYR A 315 -11.86 -11.19 8.20
CA TYR A 315 -11.98 -10.39 7.00
C TYR A 315 -12.11 -8.90 7.33
N TRP A 316 -13.05 -8.55 8.21
CA TRP A 316 -13.31 -7.16 8.58
C TRP A 316 -12.21 -6.60 9.48
N ALA A 317 -11.65 -7.40 10.39
CA ALA A 317 -10.50 -7.00 11.19
C ALA A 317 -9.29 -6.64 10.31
N TRP A 318 -8.98 -7.45 9.28
CA TRP A 318 -7.95 -7.12 8.30
C TRP A 318 -8.28 -5.83 7.54
N PHE A 319 -9.51 -5.72 7.03
CA PHE A 319 -9.95 -4.55 6.27
C PHE A 319 -9.78 -3.26 7.07
N ILE A 320 -10.22 -3.24 8.34
CA ILE A 320 -10.11 -2.09 9.24
C ILE A 320 -8.65 -1.83 9.62
N ALA A 321 -7.91 -2.86 10.03
CA ALA A 321 -6.52 -2.70 10.47
C ALA A 321 -5.63 -2.07 9.39
N LYS A 322 -5.80 -2.49 8.14
CA LYS A 322 -5.07 -1.92 6.99
C LYS A 322 -5.37 -0.42 6.77
N ARG A 323 -6.47 0.11 7.31
CA ARG A 323 -6.88 1.52 7.19
C ARG A 323 -6.48 2.38 8.37
N LEU A 324 -5.96 1.81 9.45
CA LEU A 324 -5.55 2.60 10.61
C LEU A 324 -4.59 3.75 10.25
N PRO A 325 -3.59 3.59 9.34
CA PRO A 325 -2.74 4.71 8.94
C PRO A 325 -3.47 5.86 8.23
N MET A 326 -4.71 5.67 7.76
CA MET A 326 -5.52 6.78 7.22
C MET A 326 -5.97 7.74 8.31
N LEU A 327 -6.06 7.29 9.56
CA LEU A 327 -6.50 8.08 10.71
C LEU A 327 -5.38 8.97 11.28
N SER A 328 -4.25 9.09 10.56
CA SER A 328 -3.12 9.93 10.96
C SER A 328 -3.48 11.41 11.13
N LEU A 329 -2.79 12.11 12.04
CA LEU A 329 -3.13 13.47 12.50
C LEU A 329 -1.98 14.50 12.44
#